data_AF-R7QYB1-F1
#
_entry.id   AF-R7QYB1-F1
#
_cell.length_a   1.000
_cell.length_b   1.000
_cell.length_c   1.000
_cell.angle_alpha   90.00
_cell.angle_beta   90.00
_cell.angle_gamma   90.00
#
_symmetry.space_group_name_H-M   'P 1'
#
loop_
_entity.id
_entity.type
_entity.pdbx_description
1 polymer ?
#
loop_
_entity_poly.entity_id
_entity_poly.type
_entity_poly.pdbx_seq_one_letter_code
_entity_poly.pdbx_strand_id
1 'polypeptide(L)'
;MLKLGEKQKLQVVKKVDFGIYLAEREDDETRVLLPKKQVPEGIRIGDELTVFLYKDSKDRLISTLTEPKLTLGGLAVLKVGQVGKIGAFLDWGLEKDLFLPYKEMTQKVGEGDEILVTLYIDKSHRLCASMKGIYDLLSLDSPYKKDDTVEGRVYEFSDNFGTFVAVDDKYSAMLPNYEDHSFLRIGDVITAKVTHVKEDGKLDLTLREKAYIQMDADAEKVMQVIEEYAGVLPFSDKASPEVIKRETGLSKNAFKRAVGRLYKERRVEITEHAIRKVK
;
A
#
# COMPACT_ATOMS: atom_id res chain seq x y z
N MET A 1 -27.22 5.62 -20.70
CA MET A 1 -26.30 4.77 -21.46
C MET A 1 -25.61 3.83 -20.48
N LEU A 2 -25.44 2.54 -20.80
CA LEU A 2 -24.73 1.59 -19.94
C LEU A 2 -23.26 2.02 -19.71
N LYS A 3 -22.88 2.22 -18.45
CA LYS A 3 -21.55 2.72 -18.08
C LYS A 3 -20.66 1.61 -17.52
N LEU A 4 -19.56 1.31 -18.22
CA LEU A 4 -18.56 0.32 -17.79
C LEU A 4 -17.79 0.85 -16.56
N GLY A 5 -17.61 0.00 -15.54
CA GLY A 5 -16.85 0.36 -14.33
C GLY A 5 -17.65 1.18 -13.31
N GLU A 6 -18.97 1.32 -13.52
CA GLU A 6 -19.87 2.06 -12.64
C GLU A 6 -21.06 1.20 -12.20
N LYS A 7 -21.56 1.49 -10.99
CA LYS A 7 -22.85 0.98 -10.55
C LYS A 7 -23.97 1.79 -11.17
N GLN A 8 -25.00 1.11 -11.62
CA GLN A 8 -26.20 1.77 -12.11
C GLN A 8 -27.43 0.90 -11.87
N LYS A 9 -28.57 1.58 -11.72
CA LYS A 9 -29.86 0.96 -11.56
C LYS A 9 -30.41 0.60 -12.94
N LEU A 10 -30.74 -0.67 -13.15
CA LEU A 10 -31.27 -1.19 -14.41
C LEU A 10 -32.52 -2.03 -14.16
N GLN A 11 -33.41 -2.07 -15.14
CA GLN A 11 -34.66 -2.82 -15.10
C GLN A 11 -34.50 -4.21 -15.74
N VAL A 12 -35.16 -5.22 -15.16
CA VAL A 12 -35.24 -6.57 -15.73
C VAL A 12 -36.16 -6.55 -16.95
N VAL A 13 -35.59 -6.74 -18.15
CA VAL A 13 -36.36 -6.70 -19.41
C VAL A 13 -36.62 -8.09 -20.00
N LYS A 14 -35.82 -9.09 -19.64
CA LYS A 14 -35.99 -10.46 -20.16
C LYS A 14 -35.38 -11.50 -19.23
N LYS A 15 -36.06 -12.64 -19.09
CA LYS A 15 -35.53 -13.84 -18.42
C LYS A 15 -35.12 -14.90 -19.43
N VAL A 16 -34.01 -15.58 -19.17
CA VAL A 16 -33.48 -16.70 -19.96
C VAL A 16 -32.93 -17.78 -19.02
N ASP A 17 -32.66 -18.99 -19.53
CA ASP A 17 -32.27 -20.12 -18.69
C ASP A 17 -30.97 -19.92 -17.92
N PHE A 18 -30.09 -19.05 -18.43
CA PHE A 18 -28.76 -18.76 -17.90
C PHE A 18 -28.64 -17.39 -17.21
N GLY A 19 -29.74 -16.66 -17.00
CA GLY A 19 -29.73 -15.38 -16.29
C GLY A 19 -30.88 -14.46 -16.65
N ILE A 20 -30.68 -13.16 -16.44
CA ILE A 20 -31.64 -12.13 -16.81
C ILE A 20 -30.93 -11.02 -17.58
N TYR A 21 -31.62 -10.41 -18.54
CA TYR A 21 -31.14 -9.21 -19.19
C TYR A 21 -31.70 -7.98 -18.49
N LEU A 22 -30.81 -7.01 -18.29
CA LEU A 22 -31.07 -5.71 -17.69
C LEU A 22 -30.83 -4.60 -18.71
N ALA A 23 -31.64 -3.55 -18.66
CA ALA A 23 -31.48 -2.35 -19.49
C ALA A 23 -31.94 -1.10 -18.71
N GLU A 24 -31.67 0.10 -19.22
CA GLU A 24 -32.15 1.33 -18.56
C GLU A 24 -33.66 1.51 -18.75
N ARG A 25 -34.19 1.05 -19.89
CA ARG A 25 -35.61 1.03 -20.23
C ARG A 25 -35.99 -0.28 -20.89
N GLU A 26 -37.28 -0.62 -20.85
CA GLU A 26 -37.81 -1.87 -21.41
C GLU A 26 -37.52 -2.05 -22.90
N ASP A 27 -37.62 -0.97 -23.68
CA ASP A 27 -37.46 -0.98 -25.15
C ASP A 27 -36.01 -0.73 -25.64
N ASP A 28 -35.04 -0.62 -24.73
CA ASP A 28 -33.66 -0.36 -25.14
C ASP A 28 -33.05 -1.57 -25.87
N GLU A 29 -32.47 -1.32 -27.05
CA GLU A 29 -31.74 -2.36 -27.80
C GLU A 29 -30.50 -2.84 -27.03
N THR A 30 -29.89 -1.95 -26.25
CA THR A 30 -28.68 -2.23 -25.49
C THR A 30 -29.04 -2.79 -24.12
N ARG A 31 -28.72 -4.06 -23.90
CA ARG A 31 -28.97 -4.80 -22.66
C ARG A 31 -27.72 -5.55 -22.19
N VAL A 32 -27.65 -5.81 -20.89
CA VAL A 32 -26.55 -6.52 -20.25
C VAL A 32 -27.07 -7.72 -19.47
N LEU A 33 -26.31 -8.82 -19.48
CA LEU A 33 -26.68 -10.05 -18.79
C LEU A 33 -26.24 -10.01 -17.32
N LEU A 34 -27.15 -10.32 -16.40
CA LEU A 34 -26.83 -10.76 -15.03
C LEU A 34 -26.87 -12.30 -15.01
N PRO A 35 -25.76 -12.99 -14.69
CA PRO A 35 -25.70 -14.45 -14.68
C PRO A 35 -26.67 -15.08 -13.68
N LYS A 36 -27.22 -16.25 -14.01
CA LYS A 36 -28.19 -17.00 -13.18
C LYS A 36 -27.77 -17.14 -11.71
N LYS A 37 -26.49 -17.36 -11.45
CA LYS A 37 -25.94 -17.54 -10.09
C LYS A 37 -26.16 -16.33 -9.18
N GLN A 38 -26.37 -15.15 -9.76
CA GLN A 38 -26.56 -13.90 -9.04
C GLN A 38 -28.02 -13.40 -9.10
N VAL A 39 -28.93 -14.13 -9.74
CA VAL A 39 -30.31 -13.69 -9.89
C VAL A 39 -31.05 -13.88 -8.56
N PRO A 40 -31.63 -12.82 -7.96
CA PRO A 40 -32.41 -12.95 -6.74
C PRO A 40 -33.65 -13.84 -6.92
N GLU A 41 -34.01 -14.60 -5.89
CA GLU A 41 -35.22 -15.41 -5.90
C GLU A 41 -36.47 -14.53 -6.06
N GLY A 42 -37.42 -15.00 -6.88
CA GLY A 42 -38.69 -14.30 -7.08
C GLY A 42 -38.64 -13.05 -7.97
N ILE A 43 -37.48 -12.65 -8.49
CA ILE A 43 -37.34 -11.49 -9.39
C ILE A 43 -38.34 -11.57 -10.54
N ARG A 44 -38.93 -10.45 -10.97
CA ARG A 44 -39.90 -10.35 -12.06
C ARG A 44 -39.40 -9.43 -13.16
N ILE A 45 -39.99 -9.55 -14.34
CA ILE A 45 -39.79 -8.56 -15.40
C ILE A 45 -40.36 -7.24 -14.90
N GLY A 46 -39.63 -6.15 -15.13
CA GLY A 46 -39.98 -4.82 -14.65
C GLY A 46 -39.33 -4.43 -13.32
N ASP A 47 -38.80 -5.39 -12.54
CA ASP A 47 -38.08 -5.09 -11.30
C ASP A 47 -36.77 -4.36 -11.59
N GLU A 48 -36.31 -3.53 -10.64
CA GLU A 48 -35.06 -2.79 -10.77
C GLU A 48 -33.96 -3.37 -9.86
N LEU A 49 -32.74 -3.42 -10.39
CA LEU A 49 -31.56 -3.87 -9.68
C LEU A 49 -30.43 -2.85 -9.84
N THR A 50 -29.71 -2.56 -8.75
CA THR A 50 -28.46 -1.82 -8.80
C THR A 50 -27.32 -2.80 -9.05
N VAL A 51 -26.70 -2.73 -10.23
CA VAL A 51 -25.64 -3.63 -10.66
C VAL A 51 -24.37 -2.88 -11.03
N PHE A 52 -23.23 -3.53 -10.88
CA PHE A 52 -21.95 -3.06 -11.42
C PHE A 52 -21.74 -3.66 -12.81
N LEU A 53 -21.31 -2.83 -13.77
CA LEU A 53 -21.01 -3.31 -15.13
C LEU A 53 -19.52 -3.48 -15.35
N TYR A 54 -19.12 -4.65 -15.82
CA TYR A 54 -17.73 -5.00 -16.13
C TYR A 54 -17.65 -5.88 -17.38
N LYS A 55 -16.44 -6.34 -17.71
CA LYS A 55 -16.21 -7.27 -18.82
C LYS A 55 -15.82 -8.65 -18.32
N ASP A 56 -16.49 -9.67 -18.84
CA ASP A 56 -16.16 -11.07 -18.57
C ASP A 56 -14.83 -11.50 -19.23
N SER A 57 -14.49 -12.79 -19.12
CA SER A 57 -13.29 -13.37 -19.74
C SER A 57 -13.32 -13.39 -21.28
N LYS A 58 -14.48 -13.15 -21.89
CA LYS A 58 -14.68 -13.05 -23.36
C LYS A 58 -14.83 -11.59 -23.82
N ASP A 59 -14.47 -10.63 -22.95
CA ASP A 59 -14.59 -9.18 -23.18
C ASP A 59 -16.02 -8.68 -23.47
N ARG A 60 -17.03 -9.46 -23.08
CA ARG A 60 -18.45 -9.07 -23.20
C ARG A 60 -18.86 -8.23 -22.00
N LEU A 61 -19.64 -7.18 -22.24
CA LEU A 61 -20.26 -6.41 -21.17
C LEU A 61 -21.23 -7.31 -20.39
N ILE A 62 -21.05 -7.36 -19.07
CA ILE A 62 -21.84 -8.18 -18.16
C ILE A 62 -22.10 -7.39 -16.88
N SER A 63 -23.15 -7.76 -16.15
CA SER A 63 -23.51 -7.15 -14.87
C SER A 63 -23.32 -8.12 -13.71
N THR A 64 -23.10 -7.55 -12.53
CA THR A 64 -22.93 -8.30 -11.28
C THR A 64 -23.60 -7.54 -10.12
N LEU A 65 -24.19 -8.28 -9.19
CA LEU A 65 -24.63 -7.80 -7.88
C LEU A 65 -23.51 -7.89 -6.83
N THR A 66 -22.45 -8.68 -7.10
CA THR A 66 -21.26 -8.69 -6.27
C THR A 66 -20.61 -7.30 -6.24
N GLU A 67 -20.33 -6.82 -5.04
CA GLU A 67 -19.67 -5.55 -4.80
C GLU A 67 -18.17 -5.63 -5.18
N PRO A 68 -17.68 -4.86 -6.15
CA PRO A 68 -16.25 -4.78 -6.40
C PRO A 68 -15.58 -3.95 -5.30
N LYS A 69 -14.33 -4.29 -4.96
CA LYS A 69 -13.51 -3.50 -4.02
C LYS A 69 -13.12 -2.13 -4.60
N LEU A 70 -13.25 -1.95 -5.91
CA LEU A 70 -12.79 -0.75 -6.62
C LEU A 70 -13.71 -0.43 -7.80
N THR A 71 -14.10 0.85 -7.92
CA THR A 71 -14.90 1.39 -9.03
C THR A 71 -14.12 2.44 -9.81
N LEU A 72 -14.63 2.85 -10.98
CA LEU A 72 -13.95 3.80 -11.87
C LEU A 72 -13.68 5.13 -11.14
N GLY A 73 -12.45 5.63 -11.22
CA GLY A 73 -12.01 6.85 -10.52
C GLY A 73 -11.81 6.71 -9.01
N GLY A 74 -12.06 5.52 -8.44
CA GLY A 74 -11.81 5.23 -7.04
C GLY A 74 -10.34 4.88 -6.76
N LEU A 75 -10.05 4.71 -5.48
CA LEU A 75 -8.81 4.14 -4.95
C LEU A 75 -9.15 2.96 -4.05
N ALA A 76 -8.36 1.90 -4.12
CA ALA A 76 -8.47 0.76 -3.23
C ALA A 76 -7.14 0.02 -3.10
N VAL A 77 -6.92 -0.59 -1.94
CA VAL A 77 -5.85 -1.55 -1.75
C VAL A 77 -6.32 -2.90 -2.26
N LEU A 78 -5.59 -3.46 -3.22
CA LEU A 78 -5.89 -4.76 -3.79
C LEU A 78 -4.70 -5.70 -3.61
N LYS A 79 -5.01 -6.97 -3.35
CA LYS A 79 -4.01 -8.03 -3.24
C LYS A 79 -3.61 -8.51 -4.63
N VAL A 80 -2.31 -8.66 -4.87
CA VAL A 80 -1.75 -9.28 -6.07
C VAL A 80 -1.99 -10.79 -5.99
N GLY A 81 -2.86 -11.32 -6.84
CA GLY A 81 -3.15 -12.75 -6.92
C GLY A 81 -2.09 -13.50 -7.71
N GLN A 82 -1.69 -12.97 -8.88
CA GLN A 82 -0.71 -13.59 -9.75
C GLN A 82 0.12 -12.53 -10.50
N VAL A 83 1.40 -12.82 -10.74
CA VAL A 83 2.26 -12.04 -11.63
C VAL A 83 2.56 -12.84 -12.90
N GLY A 84 2.30 -12.25 -14.07
CA GLY A 84 2.43 -12.91 -15.37
C GLY A 84 3.35 -12.17 -16.34
N LYS A 85 3.35 -12.61 -17.61
CA LYS A 85 4.22 -12.04 -18.66
C LYS A 85 3.87 -10.62 -19.09
N ILE A 86 2.65 -10.17 -18.83
CA ILE A 86 2.12 -8.88 -19.32
C ILE A 86 1.80 -7.89 -18.21
N GLY A 87 1.87 -8.32 -16.94
CA GLY A 87 1.53 -7.53 -15.77
C GLY A 87 1.12 -8.43 -14.61
N ALA A 88 0.36 -7.87 -13.67
CA ALA A 88 -0.19 -8.58 -12.53
C ALA A 88 -1.73 -8.66 -12.60
N PHE A 89 -2.31 -9.58 -11.85
CA PHE A 89 -3.75 -9.77 -11.71
C PHE A 89 -4.11 -9.60 -10.24
N LEU A 90 -5.03 -8.66 -9.97
CA LEU A 90 -5.37 -8.20 -8.64
C LEU A 90 -6.77 -8.70 -8.23
N ASP A 91 -6.89 -9.15 -6.98
CA ASP A 91 -8.18 -9.53 -6.41
C ASP A 91 -8.96 -8.29 -5.97
N TRP A 92 -9.90 -7.89 -6.82
CA TRP A 92 -10.89 -6.85 -6.57
C TRP A 92 -12.30 -7.37 -6.24
N GLY A 93 -12.44 -8.66 -5.93
CA GLY A 93 -13.70 -9.27 -5.46
C GLY A 93 -14.66 -9.77 -6.53
N LEU A 94 -14.32 -9.69 -7.82
CA LEU A 94 -15.13 -10.24 -8.92
C LEU A 94 -14.56 -11.56 -9.47
N GLU A 95 -15.36 -12.30 -10.24
CA GLU A 95 -14.94 -13.60 -10.84
C GLU A 95 -13.70 -13.49 -11.75
N LYS A 96 -13.47 -12.31 -12.33
CA LYS A 96 -12.30 -12.03 -13.18
C LYS A 96 -11.41 -11.05 -12.43
N ASP A 97 -10.15 -11.42 -12.23
CA ASP A 97 -9.16 -10.54 -11.62
C ASP A 97 -8.95 -9.26 -12.43
N LEU A 98 -8.61 -8.18 -11.73
CA LEU A 98 -8.33 -6.89 -12.34
C LEU A 98 -6.89 -6.87 -12.87
N PHE A 99 -6.73 -6.57 -14.15
CA PHE A 99 -5.42 -6.56 -14.78
C PHE A 99 -4.66 -5.26 -14.47
N LEU A 100 -3.43 -5.37 -13.96
CA LEU A 100 -2.47 -4.28 -13.78
C LEU A 100 -1.32 -4.45 -14.79
N PRO A 101 -1.31 -3.69 -15.91
CA PRO A 101 -0.24 -3.76 -16.90
C PRO A 101 1.11 -3.26 -16.36
N TYR A 102 2.23 -3.82 -16.81
CA TYR A 102 3.57 -3.34 -16.41
C TYR A 102 3.81 -1.85 -16.65
N LYS A 103 3.26 -1.30 -17.74
CA LYS A 103 3.37 0.13 -18.06
C LYS A 103 2.65 1.05 -17.07
N GLU A 104 1.74 0.51 -16.27
CA GLU A 104 0.95 1.22 -15.26
C GLU A 104 1.48 0.99 -13.84
N MET A 105 2.57 0.22 -13.70
CA MET A 105 3.24 0.00 -12.43
C MET A 105 4.28 1.11 -12.18
N THR A 106 4.32 1.65 -10.97
CA THR A 106 5.40 2.55 -10.51
C THR A 106 6.63 1.76 -10.05
N GLN A 107 6.42 0.56 -9.51
CA GLN A 107 7.46 -0.45 -9.23
C GLN A 107 6.93 -1.86 -9.47
N LYS A 108 7.85 -2.83 -9.54
CA LYS A 108 7.49 -4.26 -9.62
C LYS A 108 6.80 -4.70 -8.34
N VAL A 109 5.78 -5.53 -8.51
CA VAL A 109 5.01 -6.15 -7.42
C VAL A 109 5.20 -7.67 -7.46
N GLY A 110 5.11 -8.31 -6.30
CA GLY A 110 5.14 -9.75 -6.10
C GLY A 110 3.75 -10.33 -5.81
N GLU A 111 3.62 -11.64 -5.95
CA GLU A 111 2.40 -12.35 -5.53
C GLU A 111 2.20 -12.22 -4.02
N GLY A 112 0.97 -11.89 -3.61
CA GLY A 112 0.60 -11.66 -2.22
C GLY A 112 0.75 -10.23 -1.73
N ASP A 113 1.44 -9.35 -2.47
CA ASP A 113 1.56 -7.93 -2.11
C ASP A 113 0.19 -7.25 -2.06
N GLU A 114 0.03 -6.29 -1.16
CA GLU A 114 -1.15 -5.43 -1.07
C GLU A 114 -0.79 -4.01 -1.50
N ILE A 115 -1.35 -3.58 -2.63
CA ILE A 115 -0.95 -2.34 -3.29
C ILE A 115 -2.15 -1.41 -3.47
N LEU A 116 -1.91 -0.11 -3.27
CA LEU A 116 -2.90 0.92 -3.58
C LEU A 116 -2.94 1.14 -5.09
N VAL A 117 -4.13 1.11 -5.68
CA VAL A 117 -4.34 1.29 -7.12
C VAL A 117 -5.62 2.08 -7.40
N THR A 118 -5.68 2.68 -8.60
CA THR A 118 -6.91 3.24 -9.17
C THR A 118 -7.40 2.42 -10.36
N LEU A 119 -8.67 2.61 -10.74
CA LEU A 119 -9.30 1.94 -11.88
C LEU A 119 -9.43 2.90 -13.06
N TYR A 120 -9.03 2.44 -14.23
CA TYR A 120 -9.19 3.18 -15.47
C TYR A 120 -9.67 2.26 -16.62
N ILE A 121 -10.14 2.87 -17.71
CA ILE A 121 -10.52 2.16 -18.93
C ILE A 121 -9.40 2.31 -19.96
N ASP A 122 -8.86 1.19 -20.45
CA ASP A 122 -7.81 1.19 -21.47
C ASP A 122 -8.36 1.53 -22.88
N LYS A 123 -7.45 1.68 -23.85
CA LYS A 123 -7.80 1.97 -25.26
C LYS A 123 -8.62 0.87 -25.93
N SER A 124 -8.66 -0.33 -25.36
CA SER A 124 -9.45 -1.47 -25.82
C SER A 124 -10.78 -1.59 -25.07
N HIS A 125 -11.18 -0.54 -24.34
CA HIS A 125 -12.38 -0.49 -23.52
C HIS A 125 -12.44 -1.60 -22.46
N ARG A 126 -11.32 -1.91 -21.80
CA ARG A 126 -11.28 -2.85 -20.67
C ARG A 126 -10.91 -2.13 -19.38
N LEU A 127 -11.44 -2.63 -18.27
CA LEU A 127 -11.10 -2.15 -16.94
C LEU A 127 -9.74 -2.70 -16.52
N CYS A 128 -8.84 -1.80 -16.15
CA CYS A 128 -7.48 -2.08 -15.71
C CYS A 128 -7.16 -1.28 -14.45
N ALA A 129 -6.27 -1.82 -13.61
CA ALA A 129 -5.68 -1.09 -12.50
C ALA A 129 -4.48 -0.25 -12.95
N SER A 130 -4.22 0.86 -12.27
CA SER A 130 -2.99 1.64 -12.38
C SER A 130 -2.46 2.02 -11.00
N MET A 131 -1.14 1.99 -10.84
CA MET A 131 -0.45 2.56 -9.68
C MET A 131 -0.10 4.05 -9.89
N LYS A 132 -0.38 4.59 -11.09
CA LYS A 132 -0.12 5.98 -11.46
C LYS A 132 -1.32 6.86 -11.17
N GLY A 133 -1.08 8.15 -10.98
CA GLY A 133 -2.14 9.13 -10.76
C GLY A 133 -2.84 9.01 -9.39
N ILE A 134 -2.32 8.16 -8.49
CA ILE A 134 -2.86 8.02 -7.13
C ILE A 134 -2.77 9.34 -6.37
N TYR A 135 -1.66 10.07 -6.54
CA TYR A 135 -1.42 11.34 -5.87
C TYR A 135 -2.57 12.35 -6.05
N ASP A 136 -3.16 12.41 -7.26
CA ASP A 136 -4.24 13.35 -7.59
C ASP A 136 -5.62 12.91 -7.05
N LEU A 137 -5.74 11.65 -6.60
CA LEU A 137 -6.97 11.06 -6.08
C LEU A 137 -7.05 11.05 -4.55
N LEU A 138 -5.92 11.29 -3.87
CA LEU A 138 -5.87 11.35 -2.41
C LEU A 138 -6.45 12.67 -1.90
N SER A 139 -7.15 12.60 -0.78
CA SER A 139 -7.74 13.77 -0.12
C SER A 139 -6.66 14.62 0.55
N LEU A 140 -6.87 15.93 0.52
CA LEU A 140 -6.03 16.94 1.20
C LEU A 140 -6.68 17.45 2.49
N ASP A 141 -7.88 16.96 2.85
CA ASP A 141 -8.64 17.38 4.02
C ASP A 141 -8.50 16.34 5.15
N SER A 142 -7.27 16.18 5.63
CA SER A 142 -6.98 15.22 6.70
C SER A 142 -7.35 15.81 8.08
N PRO A 143 -7.87 15.00 9.02
CA PRO A 143 -8.15 15.45 10.37
C PRO A 143 -6.89 15.57 11.24
N TYR A 144 -5.75 15.09 10.74
CA TYR A 144 -4.51 14.97 11.48
C TYR A 144 -3.81 16.31 11.66
N LYS A 145 -3.12 16.42 12.78
CA LYS A 145 -2.35 17.60 13.18
C LYS A 145 -0.91 17.21 13.39
N LYS A 146 -0.07 18.23 13.50
CA LYS A 146 1.31 18.07 13.92
C LYS A 146 1.38 17.26 15.22
N ASP A 147 2.35 16.35 15.26
CA ASP A 147 2.64 15.39 16.31
C ASP A 147 1.70 14.18 16.44
N ASP A 148 0.64 14.09 15.62
CA ASP A 148 -0.20 12.89 15.57
C ASP A 148 0.58 11.70 15.00
N THR A 149 0.31 10.51 15.55
CA THR A 149 0.80 9.24 15.01
C THR A 149 -0.23 8.67 14.05
N VAL A 150 0.21 8.36 12.84
CA VAL A 150 -0.65 7.89 11.75
C VAL A 150 -0.13 6.59 11.17
N GLU A 151 -1.05 5.80 10.60
CA GLU A 151 -0.72 4.65 9.79
C GLU A 151 -0.93 5.01 8.31
N GLY A 152 0.02 4.63 7.47
CA GLY A 152 -0.08 4.92 6.05
C GLY A 152 0.63 3.91 5.18
N ARG A 153 0.18 3.79 3.94
CA ARG A 153 0.72 2.86 2.97
C ARG A 153 1.62 3.54 1.97
N VAL A 154 2.80 2.98 1.76
CA VAL A 154 3.73 3.45 0.74
C VAL A 154 3.19 3.10 -0.64
N TYR A 155 2.99 4.08 -1.52
CA TYR A 155 2.44 3.86 -2.87
C TYR A 155 3.35 4.34 -4.01
N GLU A 156 4.33 5.21 -3.73
CA GLU A 156 5.27 5.70 -4.73
C GLU A 156 6.58 6.18 -4.11
N PHE A 157 7.68 6.06 -4.86
CA PHE A 157 9.00 6.58 -4.49
C PHE A 157 9.43 7.63 -5.51
N SER A 158 10.03 8.72 -5.03
CA SER A 158 10.62 9.77 -5.85
C SER A 158 12.01 10.15 -5.36
N ASP A 159 13.01 10.04 -6.23
CA ASP A 159 14.40 10.41 -5.91
C ASP A 159 14.53 11.90 -5.49
N ASN A 160 13.65 12.76 -6.01
CA ASN A 160 13.71 14.20 -5.77
C ASN A 160 12.95 14.62 -4.51
N PHE A 161 11.82 13.99 -4.22
CA PHE A 161 10.90 14.45 -3.17
C PHE A 161 10.90 13.55 -1.92
N GLY A 162 11.11 12.24 -2.10
CA GLY A 162 11.08 11.24 -1.04
C GLY A 162 10.04 10.15 -1.31
N THR A 163 9.47 9.59 -0.24
CA THR A 163 8.48 8.49 -0.35
C THR A 163 7.07 9.03 -0.14
N PHE A 164 6.17 8.73 -1.07
CA PHE A 164 4.77 9.07 -0.94
C PHE A 164 3.99 7.99 -0.20
N VAL A 165 3.16 8.45 0.72
CA VAL A 165 2.41 7.61 1.67
C VAL A 165 0.94 8.05 1.62
N ALA A 166 0.03 7.09 1.51
CA ALA A 166 -1.40 7.31 1.66
C ALA A 166 -1.78 6.99 3.11
N VAL A 167 -1.99 8.02 3.93
CA VAL A 167 -2.43 7.86 5.32
C VAL A 167 -3.89 7.40 5.32
N ASP A 168 -4.19 6.35 6.09
CA ASP A 168 -5.48 5.64 6.07
C ASP A 168 -5.95 5.23 4.66
N ASP A 169 -5.00 4.98 3.75
CA ASP A 169 -5.25 4.73 2.32
C ASP A 169 -6.08 5.85 1.63
N LYS A 170 -6.10 7.07 2.21
CA LYS A 170 -6.99 8.18 1.81
C LYS A 170 -6.31 9.54 1.68
N TYR A 171 -5.38 9.87 2.58
CA TYR A 171 -4.81 11.21 2.69
C TYR A 171 -3.40 11.30 2.13
N SER A 172 -3.09 12.37 1.42
CA SER A 172 -1.77 12.57 0.81
C SER A 172 -0.73 12.94 1.86
N ALA A 173 0.32 12.12 1.95
CA ALA A 173 1.44 12.34 2.84
C ALA A 173 2.77 11.98 2.18
N MET A 174 3.88 12.47 2.75
CA MET A 174 5.21 12.20 2.24
C MET A 174 6.24 12.09 3.36
N LEU A 175 7.15 11.12 3.24
CA LEU A 175 8.41 11.09 3.96
C LEU A 175 9.46 11.82 3.12
N PRO A 176 10.04 12.92 3.62
CA PRO A 176 11.04 13.68 2.87
C PRO A 176 12.30 12.86 2.53
N ASN A 177 12.93 13.18 1.40
CA ASN A 177 14.10 12.46 0.89
C ASN A 177 15.31 12.38 1.85
N TYR A 178 15.43 13.33 2.78
CA TYR A 178 16.51 13.38 3.78
C TYR A 178 16.31 12.38 4.93
N GLU A 179 15.14 11.74 5.05
CA GLU A 179 14.93 10.64 5.98
C GLU A 179 15.41 9.32 5.38
N ASP A 180 15.98 8.42 6.20
CA ASP A 180 16.29 7.08 5.72
C ASP A 180 14.99 6.27 5.60
N HIS A 181 14.58 6.07 4.36
CA HIS A 181 13.42 5.26 3.96
C HIS A 181 13.82 4.17 2.97
N SER A 182 15.13 3.86 2.88
CA SER A 182 15.69 2.90 1.91
C SER A 182 15.22 1.46 2.11
N PHE A 183 14.68 1.14 3.29
CA PHE A 183 14.17 -0.18 3.65
C PHE A 183 12.70 -0.39 3.27
N LEU A 184 11.98 0.66 2.89
CA LEU A 184 10.56 0.59 2.55
C LEU A 184 10.35 -0.02 1.17
N ARG A 185 9.20 -0.65 1.01
CA ARG A 185 8.71 -1.20 -0.26
C ARG A 185 7.31 -0.66 -0.55
N ILE A 186 6.93 -0.69 -1.83
CA ILE A 186 5.54 -0.43 -2.20
C ILE A 186 4.62 -1.39 -1.45
N GLY A 187 3.51 -0.86 -0.93
CA GLY A 187 2.52 -1.63 -0.21
C GLY A 187 2.79 -1.74 1.29
N ASP A 188 4.00 -1.41 1.76
CA ASP A 188 4.33 -1.42 3.18
C ASP A 188 3.39 -0.47 3.94
N VAL A 189 2.82 -0.98 5.03
CA VAL A 189 2.07 -0.19 5.99
C VAL A 189 3.01 0.25 7.10
N ILE A 190 3.15 1.55 7.27
CA ILE A 190 4.08 2.16 8.20
C ILE A 190 3.34 2.99 9.24
N THR A 191 3.86 2.98 10.46
CA THR A 191 3.46 3.95 11.49
C THR A 191 4.47 5.10 11.48
N ALA A 192 4.01 6.32 11.28
CA ALA A 192 4.82 7.53 11.24
C ALA A 192 4.18 8.67 12.03
N LYS A 193 4.93 9.72 12.32
CA LYS A 193 4.43 10.92 12.99
C LYS A 193 4.31 12.08 12.03
N VAL A 194 3.23 12.85 12.14
CA VAL A 194 3.03 14.07 11.35
C VAL A 194 3.94 15.17 11.89
N THR A 195 4.84 15.68 11.04
CA THR A 195 5.72 16.80 11.40
C THR A 195 5.13 18.14 11.03
N HIS A 196 4.42 18.19 9.90
CA HIS A 196 3.81 19.40 9.36
C HIS A 196 2.54 19.05 8.57
N VAL A 197 1.57 19.96 8.65
CA VAL A 197 0.43 20.03 7.73
C VAL A 197 0.69 21.24 6.85
N LYS A 198 0.84 21.03 5.54
CA LYS A 198 1.10 22.10 4.56
C LYS A 198 -0.13 22.95 4.33
N GLU A 199 0.06 24.14 3.76
CA GLU A 199 -1.05 25.04 3.42
C GLU A 199 -2.05 24.42 2.43
N ASP A 200 -1.58 23.51 1.57
CA ASP A 200 -2.41 22.76 0.64
C ASP A 200 -3.06 21.51 1.27
N GLY A 201 -2.87 21.26 2.56
CA GLY A 201 -3.45 20.15 3.32
C GLY A 201 -2.63 18.85 3.31
N LYS A 202 -1.51 18.78 2.58
CA LYS A 202 -0.65 17.60 2.57
C LYS A 202 0.13 17.44 3.87
N LEU A 203 0.43 16.19 4.23
CA LEU A 203 1.18 15.86 5.43
C LEU A 203 2.65 15.57 5.13
N ASP A 204 3.56 16.12 5.92
CA ASP A 204 4.94 15.65 5.99
C ASP A 204 5.11 14.75 7.20
N LEU A 205 5.64 13.55 6.98
CA LEU A 205 5.80 12.51 7.99
C LEU A 205 7.25 12.35 8.40
N THR A 206 7.46 11.74 9.58
CA THR A 206 8.77 11.28 10.04
C THR A 206 8.70 9.88 10.63
N LEU A 207 9.74 9.08 10.36
CA LEU A 207 9.97 7.78 11.02
C LEU A 207 10.95 7.91 12.20
N ARG A 208 11.50 9.11 12.44
CA ARG A 208 12.63 9.32 13.36
C ARG A 208 12.31 9.08 14.82
N GLU A 209 11.07 9.27 15.28
CA GLU A 209 10.73 9.02 16.68
C GLU A 209 10.86 7.53 17.03
N LYS A 210 10.39 6.64 16.15
CA LYS A 210 10.69 5.20 16.23
C LYS A 210 12.19 4.93 16.16
N ALA A 211 12.92 5.61 15.28
CA ALA A 211 14.37 5.42 15.17
C ALA A 211 15.12 5.85 16.43
N TYR A 212 14.72 6.94 17.09
CA TYR A 212 15.32 7.40 18.34
C TYR A 212 15.04 6.43 19.49
N ILE A 213 13.77 6.01 19.64
CA ILE A 213 13.35 5.01 20.64
C ILE A 213 14.06 3.66 20.40
N GLN A 214 14.14 3.22 19.14
CA GLN A 214 14.85 2.00 18.79
C GLN A 214 16.36 2.14 18.98
N MET A 215 16.94 3.30 18.69
CA MET A 215 18.35 3.58 18.97
C MET A 215 18.64 3.61 20.47
N ASP A 216 17.71 4.08 21.30
CA ASP A 216 17.80 3.99 22.76
C ASP A 216 17.78 2.53 23.21
N ALA A 217 16.84 1.74 22.71
CA ALA A 217 16.76 0.31 23.02
C ALA A 217 18.02 -0.46 22.55
N ASP A 218 18.50 -0.17 21.33
CA ASP A 218 19.72 -0.78 20.78
C ASP A 218 20.96 -0.33 21.57
N ALA A 219 21.03 0.94 21.99
CA ALA A 219 22.13 1.46 22.83
C ALA A 219 22.15 0.79 24.20
N GLU A 220 20.99 0.65 24.86
CA GLU A 220 20.90 -0.11 26.11
C GLU A 220 21.27 -1.58 25.93
N LYS A 221 20.84 -2.21 24.84
CA LYS A 221 21.23 -3.59 24.53
C LYS A 221 22.74 -3.74 24.32
N VAL A 222 23.37 -2.81 23.58
CA VAL A 222 24.83 -2.79 23.42
C VAL A 222 25.52 -2.57 24.77
N MET A 223 24.98 -1.71 25.63
CA MET A 223 25.52 -1.47 26.97
C MET A 223 25.45 -2.73 27.84
N GLN A 224 24.34 -3.47 27.79
CA GLN A 224 24.20 -4.76 28.49
C GLN A 224 25.26 -5.75 28.03
N VAL A 225 25.49 -5.90 26.72
CA VAL A 225 26.54 -6.78 26.19
C VAL A 225 27.93 -6.30 26.67
N ILE A 226 28.21 -5.00 26.65
CA ILE A 226 29.47 -4.46 27.20
C ILE A 226 29.64 -4.83 28.68
N GLU A 227 28.58 -4.78 29.48
CA GLU A 227 28.60 -5.17 30.90
C GLU A 227 28.82 -6.68 31.10
N GLU A 228 28.21 -7.53 30.26
CA GLU A 228 28.46 -8.99 30.25
C GLU A 228 29.94 -9.30 29.96
N TYR A 229 30.58 -8.50 29.12
CA TYR A 229 32.02 -8.55 28.85
C TYR A 229 32.85 -7.74 29.89
N ALA A 230 32.38 -7.68 31.15
CA ALA A 230 33.05 -7.00 32.26
C ALA A 230 33.41 -5.53 31.98
N GLY A 231 32.60 -4.84 31.18
CA GLY A 231 32.77 -3.43 30.81
C GLY A 231 33.64 -3.20 29.58
N VAL A 232 34.09 -4.25 28.86
CA VAL A 232 34.95 -4.11 27.68
C VAL A 232 34.52 -5.06 26.56
N LEU A 233 33.90 -4.52 25.51
CA LEU A 233 33.58 -5.29 24.32
C LEU A 233 34.86 -5.47 23.47
N PRO A 234 35.31 -6.70 23.19
CA PRO A 234 36.61 -6.98 22.57
C PRO A 234 36.62 -6.81 21.04
N PHE A 235 35.67 -6.06 20.50
CA PHE A 235 35.59 -5.71 19.09
C PHE A 235 34.95 -4.34 18.90
N SER A 236 35.32 -3.67 17.80
CA SER A 236 34.76 -2.38 17.38
C SER A 236 33.80 -2.53 16.20
N ASP A 237 33.30 -1.42 15.67
CA ASP A 237 32.46 -1.40 14.47
C ASP A 237 33.19 -1.86 13.19
N LYS A 238 34.51 -2.08 13.26
CA LYS A 238 35.31 -2.71 12.20
C LYS A 238 35.04 -4.21 12.07
N ALA A 239 34.48 -4.88 13.09
CA ALA A 239 34.16 -6.31 13.05
C ALA A 239 33.21 -6.69 11.91
N SER A 240 33.22 -7.96 11.49
CA SER A 240 32.34 -8.43 10.43
C SER A 240 30.86 -8.33 10.85
N PRO A 241 29.93 -8.13 9.90
CA PRO A 241 28.50 -8.08 10.21
C PRO A 241 28.00 -9.34 10.95
N GLU A 242 28.56 -10.50 10.62
CA GLU A 242 28.22 -11.79 11.24
C GLU A 242 28.62 -11.84 12.71
N VAL A 243 29.84 -11.38 13.04
CA VAL A 243 30.32 -11.30 14.43
C VAL A 243 29.45 -10.33 15.23
N ILE A 244 29.22 -9.12 14.71
CA ILE A 244 28.38 -8.12 15.39
C ILE A 244 26.97 -8.68 15.65
N LYS A 245 26.37 -9.33 14.65
CA LYS A 245 25.03 -9.91 14.77
C LYS A 245 24.99 -11.06 15.77
N ARG A 246 26.01 -11.91 15.81
CA ARG A 246 26.10 -13.03 16.76
C ARG A 246 26.21 -12.55 18.20
N GLU A 247 27.08 -11.56 18.44
CA GLU A 247 27.40 -11.10 19.79
C GLU A 247 26.35 -10.11 20.34
N THR A 248 25.73 -9.28 19.49
CA THR A 248 24.80 -8.22 19.93
C THR A 248 23.35 -8.44 19.51
N GLY A 249 23.10 -9.36 18.59
CA GLY A 249 21.80 -9.54 17.94
C GLY A 249 21.39 -8.37 17.03
N LEU A 250 22.27 -7.39 16.78
CA LEU A 250 22.00 -6.21 15.95
C LEU A 250 22.65 -6.33 14.58
N SER A 251 22.08 -5.63 13.59
CA SER A 251 22.78 -5.42 12.32
C SER A 251 23.99 -4.51 12.50
N LYS A 252 24.99 -4.59 11.61
CA LYS A 252 26.18 -3.72 11.68
C LYS A 252 25.83 -2.22 11.68
N ASN A 253 24.80 -1.82 10.93
CA ASN A 253 24.35 -0.43 10.88
C ASN A 253 23.64 -0.01 12.17
N ALA A 254 22.81 -0.88 12.76
CA ALA A 254 22.17 -0.62 14.05
C ALA A 254 23.23 -0.52 15.17
N PHE A 255 24.18 -1.45 15.20
CA PHE A 255 25.30 -1.44 16.15
C PHE A 255 26.14 -0.15 16.06
N LYS A 256 26.51 0.28 14.84
CA LYS A 256 27.24 1.55 14.64
C LYS A 256 26.49 2.77 15.18
N ARG A 257 25.18 2.83 14.96
CA ARG A 257 24.35 3.93 15.46
C ARG A 257 24.24 3.90 16.99
N ALA A 258 24.03 2.72 17.57
CA ALA A 258 23.95 2.51 19.02
C ALA A 258 25.25 2.90 19.73
N VAL A 259 26.40 2.41 19.26
CA VAL A 259 27.73 2.73 19.80
C VAL A 259 28.04 4.22 19.64
N GLY A 260 27.74 4.81 18.48
CA GLY A 260 27.93 6.24 18.25
C GLY A 260 27.09 7.13 19.18
N ARG A 261 25.90 6.66 19.59
CA ARG A 261 25.07 7.32 20.59
C ARG A 261 25.66 7.23 21.99
N LEU A 262 26.00 6.03 22.45
CA LEU A 262 26.65 5.83 23.76
C LEU A 262 27.93 6.65 23.89
N TYR A 263 28.70 6.81 22.81
CA TYR A 263 29.90 7.64 22.78
C TYR A 263 29.58 9.14 22.93
N LYS A 264 28.55 9.64 22.23
CA LYS A 264 28.07 11.03 22.38
C LYS A 264 27.55 11.32 23.80
N GLU A 265 26.92 10.33 24.42
CA GLU A 265 26.46 10.37 25.82
C GLU A 265 27.61 10.18 26.82
N ARG A 266 28.86 9.98 26.35
CA ARG A 266 30.06 9.73 27.15
C ARG A 266 29.97 8.51 28.06
N ARG A 267 29.12 7.54 27.71
CA ARG A 267 28.96 6.27 28.44
C ARG A 267 30.00 5.23 28.02
N VAL A 268 30.57 5.36 26.82
CA VAL A 268 31.59 4.46 26.29
C VAL A 268 32.73 5.21 25.60
N GLU A 269 33.92 4.63 25.63
CA GLU A 269 35.10 5.01 24.86
C GLU A 269 35.30 4.01 23.71
N ILE A 270 35.55 4.52 22.51
CA ILE A 270 35.79 3.71 21.32
C ILE A 270 37.29 3.74 21.01
N THR A 271 37.91 2.57 21.06
CA THR A 271 39.29 2.37 20.57
C THR A 271 39.26 1.62 19.24
N GLU A 272 40.42 1.49 18.59
CA GLU A 272 40.50 0.79 17.31
C GLU A 272 40.02 -0.67 17.40
N HIS A 273 40.23 -1.32 18.54
CA HIS A 273 39.98 -2.75 18.73
C HIS A 273 38.90 -3.09 19.75
N ALA A 274 38.45 -2.13 20.55
CA ALA A 274 37.51 -2.39 21.64
C ALA A 274 36.60 -1.19 21.93
N ILE A 275 35.45 -1.45 22.54
CA ILE A 275 34.54 -0.44 23.10
C ILE A 275 34.48 -0.65 24.61
N ARG A 276 34.78 0.38 25.38
CA ARG A 276 34.92 0.31 26.85
C ARG A 276 33.87 1.18 27.52
N LYS A 277 33.26 0.68 28.59
CA LYS A 277 32.39 1.49 29.44
C LYS A 277 33.23 2.55 30.17
N VAL A 278 32.78 3.80 30.12
CA VAL A 278 33.34 4.91 30.89
C VAL A 278 32.77 4.82 32.30
N LYS A 279 33.62 5.04 33.31
CA LYS A 279 33.24 5.03 34.73
C LYS A 279 32.56 6.33 35.13
#